data_AF-A0A930XUN3-F1
#
_entry.id   AF-A0A930XUN3-F1
#
_cell.length_a   1.000
_cell.length_b   1.000
_cell.length_c   1.000
_cell.angle_alpha   90.00
_cell.angle_beta   90.00
_cell.angle_gamma   90.00
#
_symmetry.space_group_name_H-M   'P 1'
#
loop_
_entity.id
_entity.type
_entity.pdbx_description
1 polymer ?
#
loop_
_entity_poly.entity_id
_entity_poly.type
_entity_poly.pdbx_seq_one_letter_code
_entity_poly.pdbx_strand_id
1 'polypeptide(L)'
;MQKHLEQIEHELVKRIYKEFLVKFDGNKSEFARAALCSETTVRRVFRNEQRMTVDLLLRFCFALGIDVNEIFEGINILNEK
;
A
#
# COMPACT_ATOMS: atom_id res chain seq x y z
N MET A 1 -8.67 0.08 -19.20
CA MET A 1 -8.44 1.13 -18.19
C MET A 1 -8.75 0.63 -16.78
N GLN A 2 -10.01 0.34 -16.40
CA GLN A 2 -10.35 -0.07 -15.03
C GLN A 2 -9.59 -1.31 -14.54
N LYS A 3 -9.54 -2.40 -15.33
CA LYS A 3 -8.76 -3.60 -14.97
C LYS A 3 -7.26 -3.34 -14.80
N HIS A 4 -6.71 -2.41 -15.58
CA HIS A 4 -5.29 -2.01 -15.50
C HIS A 4 -5.02 -1.26 -14.19
N LEU A 5 -5.90 -0.33 -13.83
CA LEU A 5 -5.82 0.39 -12.56
C LEU A 5 -5.97 -0.54 -11.37
N GLU A 6 -6.85 -1.55 -11.45
CA GLU A 6 -6.99 -2.59 -10.41
C GLU A 6 -5.73 -3.45 -10.27
N GLN A 7 -5.05 -3.76 -11.38
CA GLN A 7 -3.76 -4.46 -11.34
C GLN A 7 -2.66 -3.62 -10.68
N ILE A 8 -2.63 -2.31 -11.00
CA ILE A 8 -1.71 -1.37 -10.36
C ILE A 8 -1.98 -1.28 -8.86
N GLU A 9 -3.24 -1.09 -8.44
CA GLU A 9 -3.62 -1.06 -7.03
C GLU A 9 -3.17 -2.33 -6.30
N HIS A 10 -3.34 -3.50 -6.91
CA HIS A 10 -2.93 -4.78 -6.31
C HIS A 10 -1.41 -4.89 -6.16
N GLU A 11 -0.65 -4.46 -7.16
CA GLU A 11 0.81 -4.45 -7.11
C GLU A 11 1.33 -3.48 -6.04
N LEU A 12 0.72 -2.29 -5.92
CA LEU A 12 1.05 -1.32 -4.85
C LEU A 12 0.81 -1.93 -3.46
N VAL A 13 -0.35 -2.57 -3.24
CA VAL A 13 -0.66 -3.24 -1.97
C VAL A 13 0.38 -4.33 -1.67
N LYS A 14 0.78 -5.10 -2.67
CA LYS A 14 1.79 -6.16 -2.51
C LYS A 14 3.16 -5.61 -2.13
N ARG A 15 3.61 -4.52 -2.74
CA ARG A 15 4.88 -3.84 -2.42
C ARG A 15 4.86 -3.31 -0.99
N ILE A 16 3.81 -2.58 -0.62
CA ILE A 16 3.61 -2.09 0.76
C ILE A 16 3.61 -3.25 1.75
N TYR A 17 2.94 -4.36 1.44
CA TYR A 17 2.87 -5.52 2.32
C TYR A 17 4.25 -6.13 2.59
N LYS A 18 5.12 -6.21 1.57
CA LYS A 18 6.50 -6.69 1.74
C LYS A 18 7.27 -5.82 2.72
N GLU A 19 7.22 -4.51 2.53
CA GLU A 19 7.91 -3.55 3.39
C GLU A 19 7.35 -3.54 4.82
N PHE A 20 6.03 -3.71 4.95
CA PHE A 20 5.37 -3.94 6.22
C PHE A 20 5.91 -5.17 6.96
N LEU A 21 6.12 -6.29 6.26
CA LEU A 21 6.71 -7.49 6.88
C LEU A 21 8.14 -7.24 7.38
N VAL A 22 8.94 -6.48 6.63
CA VAL A 22 10.32 -6.15 7.01
C VAL A 22 10.36 -5.22 8.23
N LYS A 23 9.58 -4.13 8.21
CA LYS A 23 9.67 -3.08 9.23
C LYS A 23 8.89 -3.38 10.51
N PHE A 24 7.75 -4.07 10.40
CA PHE A 24 6.83 -4.30 11.50
C PHE A 24 6.68 -5.78 11.87
N ASP A 25 7.43 -6.70 11.24
CA ASP A 25 7.38 -8.15 11.53
C ASP A 25 5.95 -8.72 11.52
N GLY A 26 5.12 -8.24 10.61
CA GLY A 26 3.72 -8.69 10.51
C GLY A 26 2.77 -8.12 11.57
N ASN A 27 3.23 -7.23 12.47
CA ASN A 27 2.43 -6.58 13.51
C ASN A 27 1.52 -5.47 12.94
N LYS A 28 0.26 -5.84 12.67
CA LYS A 28 -0.72 -4.94 12.04
C LYS A 28 -1.15 -3.81 12.97
N SER A 29 -1.22 -4.05 14.27
CA SER A 29 -1.64 -3.05 15.25
C SER A 29 -0.60 -1.93 15.35
N GLU A 30 0.68 -2.28 15.33
CA GLU A 30 1.77 -1.30 15.36
C GLU A 30 1.85 -0.50 14.06
N PHE A 31 1.75 -1.17 12.91
CA PHE A 31 1.71 -0.49 11.62
C PHE A 31 0.50 0.46 11.51
N ALA A 32 -0.68 0.03 11.95
CA ALA A 32 -1.87 0.86 11.96
C ALA A 32 -1.70 2.12 12.82
N ARG A 33 -1.05 1.99 13.98
CA ARG A 33 -0.73 3.12 14.86
C ARG A 33 0.22 4.10 14.17
N ALA A 34 1.28 3.60 13.55
CA ALA A 34 2.24 4.43 12.82
C ALA A 34 1.60 5.13 11.60
N ALA A 35 0.67 4.46 10.92
CA ALA A 35 -0.06 4.98 9.77
C ALA A 35 -1.31 5.81 10.15
N LEU A 36 -1.58 6.04 11.44
CA LEU A 36 -2.73 6.79 11.93
C LEU A 36 -4.07 6.28 11.36
N CYS A 37 -4.24 4.96 11.34
CA CYS A 37 -5.48 4.31 10.90
C CYS A 37 -5.86 3.15 11.84
N SER A 38 -7.01 2.51 11.58
CA SER A 38 -7.39 1.32 12.34
C SER A 38 -6.66 0.07 11.84
N GLU A 39 -6.44 -0.91 12.71
CA GLU A 39 -5.93 -2.22 12.30
C GLU A 39 -6.87 -2.91 11.31
N THR A 40 -8.19 -2.71 11.47
CA THR A 40 -9.19 -3.18 10.51
C THR A 40 -8.93 -2.62 9.11
N THR A 41 -8.57 -1.33 8.99
CA THR A 41 -8.21 -0.70 7.71
C THR A 41 -7.01 -1.42 7.08
N VAL A 42 -5.92 -1.60 7.83
CA VAL A 42 -4.74 -2.34 7.38
C VAL A 42 -5.11 -3.74 6.89
N ARG A 43 -5.88 -4.48 7.70
CA ARG A 43 -6.31 -5.84 7.38
C ARG A 43 -7.12 -5.90 6.08
N ARG A 44 -8.08 -4.99 5.89
CA ARG A 44 -8.94 -4.97 4.70
C ARG A 44 -8.16 -4.59 3.44
N VAL A 45 -7.23 -3.64 3.53
CA VAL A 45 -6.35 -3.27 2.42
C VAL A 45 -5.49 -4.46 2.00
N PHE A 46 -4.80 -5.12 2.95
CA PHE A 46 -3.95 -6.28 2.64
C PHE A 46 -4.72 -7.49 2.11
N ARG A 47 -6.04 -7.57 2.37
CA ARG A 47 -6.93 -8.58 1.79
C ARG A 47 -7.60 -8.14 0.49
N ASN A 48 -7.29 -6.94 -0.01
CA ASN A 48 -7.96 -6.33 -1.17
C ASN A 48 -9.49 -6.18 -0.99
N GLU A 49 -9.97 -6.14 0.25
CA GLU A 49 -11.38 -5.89 0.61
C GLU A 49 -11.70 -4.39 0.66
N GLN A 50 -10.67 -3.54 0.64
CA GLN A 50 -10.78 -2.09 0.67
C GLN A 50 -9.70 -1.47 -0.22
N ARG A 51 -10.10 -0.56 -1.12
CA ARG A 51 -9.16 0.25 -1.91
C ARG A 51 -8.50 1.32 -1.04
N MET A 52 -7.27 1.68 -1.38
CA MET A 52 -6.56 2.78 -0.72
C MET A 52 -6.95 4.11 -1.36
N THR A 53 -7.25 5.11 -0.52
CA THR A 53 -7.19 6.50 -0.96
C THR A 53 -5.72 6.92 -1.07
N VAL A 54 -5.45 8.01 -1.80
CA VAL A 54 -4.08 8.58 -1.88
C VAL A 54 -3.57 8.95 -0.49
N ASP A 55 -4.42 9.53 0.37
CA ASP A 55 -4.06 9.83 1.76
C ASP A 55 -3.63 8.59 2.55
N LEU A 56 -4.37 7.48 2.44
CA LEU A 56 -4.00 6.24 3.13
C LEU A 56 -2.67 5.66 2.61
N LEU A 57 -2.46 5.72 1.29
CA LEU A 57 -1.20 5.33 0.67
C LEU A 57 -0.01 6.16 1.20
N LEU A 58 -0.16 7.49 1.26
CA LEU A 58 0.90 8.37 1.78
C LEU A 58 1.19 8.11 3.26
N ARG A 59 0.16 7.84 4.08
CA ARG A 59 0.36 7.46 5.49
C ARG A 59 1.08 6.12 5.63
N PHE A 60 0.78 5.15 4.76
CA PHE A 60 1.49 3.88 4.73
C PHE A 60 2.96 4.09 4.34
N CYS A 61 3.24 4.88 3.31
CA CYS A 61 4.61 5.23 2.91
C CYS A 61 5.37 5.93 4.04
N PHE A 62 4.74 6.89 4.72
CA PHE A 62 5.34 7.60 5.86
C PHE A 62 5.65 6.65 7.03
N ALA A 63 4.70 5.79 7.40
CA ALA A 63 4.91 4.78 8.45
C ALA A 63 6.03 3.79 8.08
N LEU A 64 6.15 3.44 6.80
CA LEU A 64 7.21 2.59 6.28
C LEU A 64 8.55 3.34 6.12
N GLY A 65 8.54 4.67 6.06
CA GLY A 65 9.73 5.48 5.80
C GLY A 65 10.25 5.28 4.38
N ILE A 66 9.33 5.08 3.43
CA ILE A 66 9.62 4.80 2.02
C ILE A 66 9.07 5.93 1.17
N ASP A 67 9.82 6.35 0.16
CA ASP A 67 9.36 7.35 -0.81
C ASP A 67 8.26 6.74 -1.70
N VAL A 68 7.19 7.49 -1.95
CA VAL A 68 6.10 7.03 -2.81
C VAL A 68 6.61 6.68 -4.22
N ASN A 69 7.62 7.39 -4.73
CA ASN A 69 8.21 7.11 -6.05
C ASN A 69 8.87 5.73 -6.10
N GLU A 70 9.49 5.26 -5.01
CA GLU A 70 10.06 3.91 -4.92
C GLU A 70 8.96 2.85 -5.00
N ILE A 71 7.82 3.08 -4.33
CA ILE A 71 6.67 2.18 -4.39
C ILE A 71 6.10 2.10 -5.82
N PHE A 72 6.13 3.19 -6.59
CA PHE A 72 5.66 3.23 -7.99
C PHE A 72 6.73 2.87 -9.03
N GLU A 73 7.96 2.57 -8.64
CA GLU A 73 9.06 2.34 -9.58
C GLU A 73 8.72 1.21 -10.58
N GLY A 74 8.88 1.50 -11.87
CA GLY A 74 8.59 0.57 -12.96
C GLY A 74 7.10 0.33 -13.24
N ILE A 75 6.17 1.02 -12.57
CA ILE A 75 4.73 0.93 -12.87
C ILE A 75 4.38 1.88 -14.03
N ASN A 76 3.92 1.32 -15.15
CA ASN A 76 3.38 2.11 -16.27
C ASN A 76 1.87 2.31 -16.11
N ILE A 77 1.46 3.52 -15.72
CA ILE A 77 0.05 3.87 -15.50
C ILE A 77 -0.72 4.03 -16.83
N LEU A 78 -0.07 4.59 -17.85
CA LEU A 78 -0.73 4.96 -19.10
C LEU A 78 -0.96 3.77 -20.04
N ASN A 79 -0.40 2.59 -19.73
CA ASN A 79 -0.49 1.39 -20.56
C ASN A 79 -0.20 1.69 -22.05
N GLU A 80 0.77 2.56 -22.29
CA GLU A 80 1.28 2.83 -23.62
C GLU A 80 2.05 1.59 -24.06
N LYS A 81 1.54 0.93 -25.11
CA LYS A 81 2.21 -0.19 -25.77
C LYS A 81 3.48 0.28 -26.47
#